data_AF-A0A383ENR6-F1
#
_entry.id   AF-A0A383ENR6-F1
#
_cell.length_a   1.000
_cell.length_b   1.000
_cell.length_c   1.000
_cell.angle_alpha   90.00
_cell.angle_beta   90.00
_cell.angle_gamma   90.00
#
_symmetry.space_group_name_H-M   'P 1'
#
loop_
_entity.id
_entity.type
_entity.pdbx_description
1 polymer ?
#
loop_
_entity_poly.entity_id
_entity_poly.type
_entity_poly.pdbx_seq_one_letter_code
_entity_poly.pdbx_strand_id
1 'polypeptide(L)'
;MKKKKNTPSKHEVIRNEKGQYMKGYSGNAGGRPKNILTKILKEKMLEEVLIEDQWINTADLIVDQAIQLALEGDIRAIKWIFERVEGRPILMRFEENVEHDVLIIE
;
A
#
# COMPACT_ATOMS: atom_id res chain seq x y z
N MET A 1 -16.21 -42.69 17.11
CA MET A 1 -16.77 -41.46 16.53
C MET A 1 -15.62 -40.47 16.29
N LYS A 2 -15.27 -40.17 15.02
CA LYS A 2 -14.17 -39.23 14.71
C LYS A 2 -14.63 -37.80 15.07
N LYS A 3 -13.94 -37.16 16.02
CA LYS A 3 -14.19 -35.76 16.40
C LYS A 3 -14.02 -34.88 15.14
N LYS A 4 -15.09 -34.20 14.71
CA LYS A 4 -15.01 -33.20 13.63
C LYS A 4 -14.06 -32.11 14.09
N LYS A 5 -13.01 -31.84 13.31
CA LYS A 5 -12.13 -30.69 13.57
C LYS A 5 -12.97 -29.42 13.36
N ASN A 6 -13.16 -28.63 14.41
CA ASN A 6 -13.75 -27.30 14.29
C ASN A 6 -12.80 -26.46 13.43
N THR A 7 -13.14 -26.30 12.16
CA THR A 7 -12.47 -25.32 11.30
C THR A 7 -12.96 -23.93 11.72
N PRO A 8 -12.05 -23.01 12.09
CA PRO A 8 -12.42 -21.66 12.47
C PRO A 8 -13.10 -20.96 11.30
N SER A 9 -14.04 -20.07 11.60
CA SER A 9 -14.76 -19.32 10.58
C SER A 9 -13.79 -18.45 9.77
N LYS A 10 -14.19 -18.03 8.56
CA LYS A 10 -13.39 -17.19 7.64
C LYS A 10 -12.89 -15.86 8.27
N HIS A 11 -13.43 -15.48 9.44
CA HIS A 11 -13.12 -14.24 10.15
C HIS A 11 -12.56 -14.47 11.57
N GLU A 12 -12.30 -15.72 11.97
CA GLU A 12 -11.67 -15.98 13.25
C GLU A 12 -10.17 -15.69 13.17
N VAL A 13 -9.79 -14.55 13.73
CA VAL A 13 -8.42 -14.09 13.76
C VAL A 13 -7.67 -14.83 14.87
N ILE A 14 -6.86 -15.81 14.48
CA ILE A 14 -6.05 -16.60 15.43
C ILE A 14 -4.70 -15.89 15.63
N ARG A 15 -4.52 -15.32 16.83
CA ARG A 15 -3.30 -14.62 17.26
C ARG A 15 -2.60 -15.35 18.40
N ASN A 16 -1.28 -15.19 18.48
CA ASN A 16 -0.48 -15.63 19.63
C ASN A 16 -0.58 -14.62 20.79
N GLU A 17 0.02 -14.95 21.93
CA GLU A 17 0.05 -14.10 23.14
C GLU A 17 0.70 -12.73 22.91
N LYS A 18 1.54 -12.61 21.88
CA LYS A 18 2.16 -11.35 21.44
C LYS A 18 1.29 -10.56 20.46
N GLY A 19 0.06 -10.99 20.22
CA GLY A 19 -0.88 -10.37 19.30
C GLY A 19 -0.55 -10.57 17.81
N GLN A 20 0.43 -11.41 17.46
CA GLN A 20 0.81 -11.70 16.08
C GLN A 20 -0.08 -12.80 15.50
N TYR A 21 -0.34 -12.79 14.19
CA TYR A 21 -1.02 -13.93 13.56
C TYR A 21 -0.21 -15.21 13.74
N MET A 22 -0.88 -16.30 14.12
CA MET A 22 -0.22 -17.59 14.23
C MET A 22 0.34 -18.04 12.88
N LYS A 23 1.44 -18.81 12.88
CA LYS A 23 2.06 -19.33 11.66
C LYS A 23 1.03 -20.11 10.83
N GLY A 24 0.87 -19.75 9.56
CA GLY A 24 -0.13 -20.34 8.66
C GLY A 24 -1.49 -19.64 8.67
N TYR A 25 -1.69 -18.65 9.54
CA TYR A 25 -2.89 -17.83 9.59
C TYR A 25 -2.60 -16.42 9.06
N SER A 26 -3.51 -15.90 8.25
CA SER A 26 -3.44 -14.55 7.69
C SER A 26 -4.59 -13.73 8.25
N GLY A 27 -4.32 -12.47 8.61
CA GLY A 27 -5.37 -11.49 8.91
C GLY A 27 -6.30 -11.19 7.76
N ASN A 28 -5.91 -11.57 6.55
CA ASN A 28 -6.75 -11.54 5.36
C ASN A 28 -6.77 -12.94 4.73
N ALA A 29 -7.51 -13.86 5.35
CA ALA A 29 -7.67 -15.23 4.85
C ALA A 29 -8.34 -15.29 3.46
N GLY A 30 -9.18 -14.30 3.14
CA GLY A 30 -9.80 -14.15 1.82
C GLY A 30 -8.87 -13.60 0.73
N GLY A 31 -7.67 -13.12 1.11
CA GLY A 31 -6.75 -12.44 0.23
C GLY A 31 -7.30 -11.11 -0.31
N ARG A 32 -6.56 -10.48 -1.22
CA ARG A 32 -7.08 -9.32 -1.95
C ARG A 32 -8.27 -9.78 -2.81
N PRO A 33 -9.45 -9.13 -2.73
CA PRO A 33 -10.58 -9.45 -3.61
C PRO A 33 -10.12 -9.42 -5.06
N LYS A 34 -10.33 -10.52 -5.79
CA LYS A 34 -9.52 -10.74 -6.99
C LYS A 34 -9.88 -9.82 -8.15
N ASN A 35 -11.13 -9.38 -8.41
CA ASN A 35 -11.46 -8.98 -9.79
C ASN A 35 -12.57 -7.95 -10.07
N ILE A 36 -13.01 -7.09 -9.14
CA ILE A 36 -14.08 -6.11 -9.50
C ILE A 36 -13.50 -4.72 -9.81
N LEU A 37 -13.14 -3.94 -8.79
CA LEU A 37 -12.72 -2.56 -9.02
C LEU A 37 -11.36 -2.44 -9.72
N THR A 38 -10.40 -3.32 -9.41
CA THR A 38 -9.07 -3.29 -10.03
C THR A 38 -9.11 -3.58 -11.53
N LYS A 39 -10.03 -4.44 -11.97
CA LYS A 39 -10.15 -4.81 -13.38
C LYS A 39 -10.77 -3.66 -14.17
N ILE A 40 -11.92 -3.15 -13.72
CA ILE A 40 -12.63 -2.04 -14.34
C ILE A 40 -11.72 -0.81 -14.42
N LEU A 41 -10.99 -0.49 -13.34
CA LEU A 41 -10.06 0.64 -13.34
C LEU A 41 -8.96 0.45 -14.39
N LYS A 42 -8.36 -0.74 -14.50
CA LYS A 42 -7.34 -1.01 -15.51
C LYS A 42 -7.88 -0.84 -16.93
N GLU A 43 -9.07 -1.36 -17.19
CA GLU A 43 -9.73 -1.22 -18.50
C GLU A 43 -9.96 0.27 -18.80
N LYS A 44 -10.50 1.03 -17.84
CA LYS A 44 -10.71 2.49 -17.97
C LYS A 44 -9.42 3.27 -18.19
N MET A 45 -8.30 2.88 -17.58
CA MET A 45 -7.00 3.53 -17.81
C MET A 45 -6.47 3.31 -19.24
N LEU A 46 -6.86 2.20 -19.88
CA LEU A 46 -6.46 1.87 -21.26
C LEU A 46 -7.43 2.40 -22.31
N GLU A 47 -8.59 2.95 -21.89
CA GLU A 47 -9.54 3.56 -22.83
C GLU A 47 -8.93 4.83 -23.44
N GLU A 48 -9.04 4.92 -24.76
CA GLU A 48 -8.69 6.12 -25.52
C GLU A 48 -9.88 7.08 -25.53
N VAL A 49 -9.58 8.37 -25.39
CA VAL A 49 -10.54 9.47 -25.51
C VAL A 49 -10.07 10.40 -26.61
N LEU A 50 -11.03 10.95 -27.36
CA LEU A 50 -10.75 11.92 -28.43
C LEU A 50 -10.65 13.32 -27.82
N ILE A 51 -9.47 13.94 -27.94
CA ILE A 51 -9.19 15.31 -27.51
C ILE A 51 -8.48 16.01 -28.67
N GLU A 52 -9.00 17.15 -29.11
CA GLU A 52 -8.40 17.96 -30.19
C GLU A 52 -8.02 17.13 -31.44
N ASP A 53 -8.93 16.26 -31.87
CA ASP A 53 -8.78 15.34 -33.01
C ASP A 53 -7.69 14.25 -32.85
N GLN A 54 -7.14 14.07 -31.65
CA GLN A 54 -6.20 13.01 -31.32
C GLN A 54 -6.78 12.02 -30.30
N TRP A 55 -6.56 10.73 -30.53
CA TRP A 55 -6.87 9.69 -29.56
C TRP A 55 -5.74 9.59 -28.53
N ILE A 56 -6.08 9.79 -27.25
CA ILE A 56 -5.13 9.77 -26.13
C ILE A 56 -5.67 8.80 -25.08
N ASN A 57 -4.80 7.97 -24.50
CA ASN A 57 -5.23 7.04 -23.46
C ASN A 57 -5.48 7.80 -22.14
N THR A 58 -6.41 7.28 -21.33
CA THR A 58 -6.80 7.94 -20.07
C THR A 58 -5.63 7.99 -19.05
N ALA A 59 -4.70 7.04 -19.09
CA ALA A 59 -3.55 7.02 -18.21
C ALA A 59 -2.58 8.19 -18.48
N ASP A 60 -2.34 8.53 -19.74
CA ASP A 60 -1.47 9.62 -20.19
C ASP A 60 -2.01 10.94 -19.65
N LEU A 61 -3.32 11.18 -19.78
CA LEU A 61 -3.98 12.38 -19.24
C LEU A 61 -3.83 12.53 -17.73
N ILE A 62 -3.88 11.43 -16.99
CA ILE A 62 -3.68 11.44 -15.53
C ILE A 62 -2.22 11.77 -15.19
N VAL A 63 -1.27 11.25 -15.96
CA VAL A 63 0.15 11.56 -15.79
C VAL A 63 0.41 13.03 -16.09
N ASP A 64 -0.13 13.56 -17.19
CA ASP A 64 0.01 14.96 -17.57
C ASP A 64 -0.56 15.90 -16.50
N GLN A 65 -1.75 15.58 -15.98
CA GLN A 65 -2.35 16.34 -14.89
C GLN A 65 -1.51 16.29 -13.61
N ALA A 66 -0.92 15.13 -13.29
CA ALA A 66 -0.05 14.99 -12.12
C ALA A 66 1.23 15.82 -12.28
N ILE A 67 1.81 15.86 -13.49
CA ILE A 67 2.96 16.71 -13.80
C ILE A 67 2.58 18.19 -13.66
N GLN A 68 1.45 18.60 -14.22
CA GLN A 68 0.98 19.99 -14.10
C GLN A 68 0.82 20.42 -12.63
N LEU A 69 0.13 19.62 -11.82
CA LEU A 69 -0.02 19.88 -10.38
C LEU A 69 1.32 19.98 -9.66
N ALA A 70 2.29 19.13 -10.03
CA ALA A 70 3.62 19.18 -9.46
C ALA A 70 4.36 20.47 -9.84
N LEU A 71 4.23 20.94 -11.09
CA LEU A 71 4.79 22.22 -11.55
C LEU A 71 4.14 23.42 -10.84
N GLU A 72 2.87 23.30 -10.46
CA GLU A 72 2.14 24.29 -9.65
C GLU A 72 2.51 24.24 -8.15
N GLY A 73 3.35 23.28 -7.73
CA GLY A 73 3.83 23.16 -6.36
C GLY A 73 3.00 22.25 -5.46
N ASP A 74 2.10 21.41 -6.01
CA ASP A 74 1.39 20.40 -5.22
C ASP A 74 2.38 19.33 -4.73
N ILE A 75 2.71 19.40 -3.44
CA ILE A 75 3.65 18.49 -2.78
C ILE A 75 3.23 17.02 -2.85
N ARG A 76 1.92 16.73 -2.94
CA ARG A 76 1.41 15.36 -3.04
C ARG A 76 1.67 14.81 -4.43
N ALA A 77 1.45 15.62 -5.47
CA ALA A 77 1.78 15.25 -6.85
C ALA A 77 3.28 15.02 -7.01
N ILE A 78 4.11 15.97 -6.53
CA ILE A 78 5.58 15.86 -6.51
C ILE A 78 6.00 14.55 -5.85
N LYS A 79 5.56 14.30 -4.62
CA LYS A 79 5.88 13.06 -3.89
C LYS A 79 5.44 11.81 -4.66
N TRP A 80 4.22 11.80 -5.18
CA TRP A 80 3.67 10.66 -5.91
C TRP A 80 4.49 10.30 -7.17
N ILE A 81 4.99 11.32 -7.88
CA ILE A 81 5.90 11.18 -9.03
C ILE A 81 7.24 10.61 -8.57
N PHE A 82 7.89 11.23 -7.58
CA PHE A 82 9.17 10.75 -7.04
C PHE A 82 9.11 9.29 -6.59
N GLU A 83 8.05 8.89 -5.88
CA GLU A 83 7.86 7.51 -5.41
C GLU A 83 7.80 6.48 -6.56
N ARG A 84 7.46 6.89 -7.79
CA ARG A 84 7.38 6.02 -8.97
C ARG A 84 8.64 6.04 -9.83
N VAL A 85 9.32 7.17 -9.90
CA VAL A 85 10.53 7.34 -10.72
C VAL A 85 11.77 6.92 -9.96
N GLU A 86 11.96 7.46 -8.76
CA GLU A 86 13.16 7.26 -7.91
C GLU A 86 12.91 6.26 -6.78
N GLY A 87 11.65 5.84 -6.59
CA GLY A 87 11.24 5.01 -5.48
C GLY A 87 11.00 5.81 -4.20
N ARG A 88 10.66 5.11 -3.12
CA ARG A 88 10.45 5.76 -1.83
C ARG A 88 11.79 6.15 -1.21
N PRO A 89 11.94 7.40 -0.73
CA PRO A 89 13.10 7.77 0.07
C PRO A 89 13.28 6.78 1.22
N ILE A 90 14.47 6.23 1.36
CA ILE A 90 14.83 5.41 2.52
C ILE A 90 14.91 6.39 3.69
N LEU A 91 13.97 6.27 4.64
CA LEU A 91 14.09 6.96 5.92
C LEU A 91 15.40 6.53 6.56
N MET A 92 16.36 7.46 6.67
CA MET A 92 17.55 7.23 7.47
C MET A 92 17.08 6.93 8.89
N ARG A 93 17.35 5.70 9.34
CA ARG A 93 17.09 5.30 10.71
C ARG A 93 18.22 5.88 11.54
N PHE A 94 17.95 6.95 12.27
CA PHE A 94 18.86 7.39 13.31
C PHE A 94 18.80 6.32 14.41
N GLU A 95 19.88 5.58 14.59
CA GLU A 95 20.03 4.78 15.80
C GLU A 95 20.24 5.75 16.95
N GLU A 96 19.18 5.96 17.75
CA GLU A 96 19.33 6.61 19.04
C GLU A 96 20.18 5.69 19.91
N ASN A 97 21.46 6.02 20.05
CA ASN A 97 22.31 5.47 21.11
C ASN A 97 21.76 6.01 22.44
N VAL A 98 20.79 5.31 23.01
CA VAL A 98 20.27 5.64 24.35
C VAL A 98 21.30 5.16 25.36
N GLU A 99 22.28 6.00 25.67
CA GLU A 99 23.13 5.84 26.85
C GLU A 99 22.22 5.88 28.08
N HIS A 100 22.14 4.77 28.80
CA HIS A 100 21.43 4.72 30.07
C HIS A 100 22.39 5.17 31.16
N ASP A 101 22.28 6.42 31.60
CA ASP A 101 22.98 6.88 32.80
C ASP A 101 22.41 6.15 34.02
N VAL A 102 23.18 5.21 34.57
CA VAL A 102 22.86 4.55 35.82
C VAL A 102 23.26 5.48 36.96
N LEU A 103 22.28 6.09 37.62
CA LEU A 103 22.49 6.80 38.89
C LEU A 103 22.86 5.78 39.98
N ILE A 104 24.14 5.72 40.34
CA ILE A 104 24.60 5.05 41.56
C ILE A 104 24.38 6.03 42.71
N ILE A 105 23.49 5.68 43.64
CA ILE A 105 23.31 6.37 44.91
C ILE A 105 24.11 5.57 45.95
N GLU A 106 25.19 6.16 46.47
CA GLU A 106 25.95 5.66 47.63
C GLU A 106 25.27 6.04 48.94
#